data_AF-B0C4M3-F1
#
_entry.id   AF-B0C4M3-F1
#
_cell.length_a   1.000
_cell.length_b   1.000
_cell.length_c   1.000
_cell.angle_alpha   90.00
_cell.angle_beta   90.00
_cell.angle_gamma   90.00
#
_symmetry.space_group_name_H-M   'P 1'
#
loop_
_entity.id
_entity.type
_entity.pdbx_description
1 polymer ?
#
loop_
_entity_poly.entity_id
_entity_poly.type
_entity_poly.pdbx_seq_one_letter_code
_entity_poly.pdbx_strand_id
1 'polypeptide(L)'
;MFTVRLDPETEQQLADLLAHAPDSNRSELIKRLIKERWLTLDLDRPFVERREGHPKHLLQDAPPDLSERAVRKQAIASYLKKRHS
;
A
#
# COMPACT_ATOMS: atom_id res chain seq x y z
N MET A 1 -26.15 2.53 -7.95
CA MET A 1 -25.96 3.42 -6.78
C MET A 1 -25.01 2.71 -5.83
N PHE A 2 -23.81 3.25 -5.62
CA PHE A 2 -22.80 2.66 -4.74
C PHE A 2 -22.93 3.31 -3.36
N THR A 3 -23.21 2.53 -2.33
CA THR A 3 -23.35 3.00 -0.95
C THR A 3 -22.10 2.63 -0.17
N VAL A 4 -21.31 3.64 0.19
CA VAL A 4 -20.14 3.46 1.07
C VAL A 4 -20.56 3.78 2.48
N ARG A 5 -20.26 2.87 3.41
CA ARG A 5 -20.35 3.17 4.84
C ARG A 5 -19.01 3.77 5.26
N LEU A 6 -19.07 5.00 5.74
CA LEU A 6 -17.93 5.70 6.31
C LEU A 6 -18.07 5.64 7.83
N ASP A 7 -16.95 5.50 8.52
CA ASP A 7 -16.89 5.70 9.95
C ASP A 7 -17.05 7.20 10.28
N PRO A 8 -17.46 7.55 11.52
CA PRO A 8 -17.77 8.94 11.88
C PRO A 8 -16.61 9.92 11.69
N GLU A 9 -15.37 9.46 11.86
CA GLU A 9 -14.18 10.29 11.68
C GLU A 9 -13.97 10.62 10.19
N THR A 10 -14.07 9.61 9.32
CA THR A 10 -13.98 9.81 7.86
C THR A 10 -15.15 10.64 7.32
N GLU A 11 -16.35 10.54 7.90
CA GLU A 11 -17.48 11.42 7.54
C GLU A 11 -17.19 12.89 7.86
N GLN A 12 -16.59 13.16 9.02
CA GLN A 12 -16.19 14.52 9.40
C GLN A 12 -15.14 15.08 8.44
N GLN A 13 -14.11 14.29 8.11
CA GLN A 13 -13.08 14.69 7.15
C GLN A 13 -13.68 15.01 5.77
N LEU A 14 -14.67 14.23 5.33
CA LEU A 14 -15.37 14.49 4.06
C LEU A 14 -16.19 15.78 4.11
N ALA A 15 -16.84 16.08 5.25
CA ALA A 15 -17.57 17.33 5.45
C ALA A 15 -16.63 18.54 5.42
N ASP A 16 -15.46 18.42 6.08
CA ASP A 16 -14.44 19.46 6.08
C ASP A 16 -13.89 19.71 4.66
N LEU A 17 -13.64 18.64 3.89
CA LEU A 17 -13.23 18.76 2.49
C LEU A 17 -14.27 19.44 1.61
N LEU A 18 -15.56 19.16 1.83
CA LEU A 18 -16.66 19.81 1.11
C LEU A 18 -16.78 21.29 1.47
N ALA A 19 -16.55 21.66 2.72
CA ALA A 19 -16.58 23.05 3.17
C ALA A 19 -15.49 23.91 2.49
N HIS A 20 -14.35 23.30 2.13
CA HIS A 20 -13.23 23.97 1.45
C HIS A 20 -13.29 23.86 -0.08
N ALA A 21 -14.24 23.11 -0.64
CA ALA A 21 -14.40 22.90 -2.08
C ALA A 21 -15.71 23.58 -2.57
N PRO A 22 -15.64 24.84 -3.05
CA PRO A 22 -16.83 25.69 -3.21
C PRO A 22 -17.89 25.20 -4.21
N ASP A 23 -17.57 24.26 -5.12
CA ASP A 23 -18.48 23.85 -6.20
C ASP A 23 -18.60 22.32 -6.38
N SER A 24 -18.22 21.53 -5.37
CA SER A 24 -18.20 20.06 -5.50
C SER A 24 -19.36 19.38 -4.77
N ASN A 25 -20.28 18.76 -5.52
CA ASN A 25 -21.25 17.83 -4.95
C ASN A 25 -20.49 16.64 -4.29
N ARG A 26 -20.95 16.13 -3.15
CA ARG A 26 -20.36 14.97 -2.43
C ARG A 26 -20.00 13.82 -3.37
N SER A 27 -20.89 13.49 -4.30
CA SER A 27 -20.63 12.42 -5.27
C SER A 27 -19.50 12.74 -6.26
N GLU A 28 -19.40 13.98 -6.72
CA GLU A 28 -18.33 14.41 -7.62
C GLU A 28 -16.98 14.48 -6.91
N LEU A 29 -16.95 14.95 -5.66
CA LEU A 29 -15.75 14.92 -4.82
C LEU A 29 -15.25 13.49 -4.63
N ILE A 30 -16.13 12.55 -4.29
CA ILE A 30 -15.76 11.14 -4.11
C ILE A 30 -15.22 10.54 -5.41
N LYS A 31 -15.87 10.78 -6.57
CA LYS A 31 -15.38 10.31 -7.87
C LYS A 31 -13.98 10.85 -8.17
N ARG A 32 -13.74 12.13 -7.88
CA ARG A 32 -12.45 12.78 -8.06
C ARG A 32 -11.38 12.15 -7.17
N LEU A 33 -11.66 11.96 -5.89
CA LEU A 33 -10.74 11.30 -4.94
C LEU A 33 -10.40 9.88 -5.38
N ILE A 34 -11.37 9.11 -5.87
CA ILE A 34 -11.14 7.76 -6.43
C ILE A 34 -10.23 7.85 -7.66
N LYS A 35 -10.47 8.80 -8.57
CA LYS A 35 -9.65 8.98 -9.77
C LYS A 35 -8.22 9.43 -9.45
N GLU A 36 -8.05 10.37 -8.53
CA GLU A 36 -6.73 10.82 -8.06
C GLU A 36 -5.98 9.68 -7.37
N ARG A 37 -6.67 8.90 -6.54
CA ARG A 37 -6.11 7.70 -5.93
C ARG A 37 -5.75 6.64 -6.97
N TRP A 38 -6.57 6.47 -8.00
CA TRP A 38 -6.30 5.55 -9.11
C TRP A 38 -5.08 5.99 -9.91
N LEU A 39 -4.93 7.28 -10.22
CA LEU A 39 -3.79 7.82 -10.97
C LEU A 39 -2.48 7.76 -10.17
N THR A 40 -2.55 7.92 -8.84
CA THR A 40 -1.39 7.82 -7.95
C THR A 40 -0.98 6.39 -7.65
N LEU A 41 -1.92 5.45 -7.69
CA LEU A 41 -1.61 4.03 -7.68
C LEU A 41 -1.14 3.68 -9.10
N ASP A 42 0.16 3.47 -9.28
CA ASP A 42 0.72 2.87 -10.51
C ASP A 42 0.22 1.42 -10.65
N LEU A 43 -1.06 1.27 -11.04
CA LEU A 43 -1.81 0.01 -11.03
C LEU A 43 -1.43 -0.92 -12.17
N ASP A 44 -0.79 -0.36 -13.20
CA ASP A 44 -0.17 -1.12 -14.28
C ASP A 44 1.05 -1.90 -13.76
N ARG A 45 1.67 -1.44 -12.66
CA ARG A 45 2.74 -2.18 -11.98
C ARG A 45 2.18 -3.15 -10.94
N PRO A 46 2.52 -4.45 -11.03
CA PRO A 46 2.17 -5.40 -9.98
C PRO A 46 2.69 -4.91 -8.63
N PHE A 47 1.97 -5.26 -7.56
CA PHE A 47 2.31 -4.83 -6.20
C PHE A 47 3.79 -5.06 -5.83
N VAL A 48 4.40 -6.12 -6.36
CA VAL A 48 5.82 -6.43 -6.16
C VAL A 48 6.73 -5.37 -6.78
N GLU A 49 6.46 -4.90 -7.98
CA GLU A 49 7.24 -3.85 -8.64
C GLU A 49 7.08 -2.49 -7.94
N ARG A 50 5.88 -2.21 -7.42
CA ARG A 50 5.65 -1.05 -6.56
C ARG A 50 6.46 -1.09 -5.25
N ARG A 51 6.96 -2.26 -4.85
CA ARG A 51 7.88 -2.44 -3.70
C ARG A 51 9.33 -2.73 -4.14
N GLU A 52 9.76 -2.10 -5.24
CA GLU A 52 11.13 -2.21 -5.79
C GLU A 52 11.46 -3.59 -6.40
N GLY A 53 10.44 -4.41 -6.68
CA GLY A 53 10.59 -5.71 -7.31
C GLY A 53 10.95 -6.85 -6.33
N HIS A 54 11.29 -8.01 -6.89
CA HIS A 54 11.81 -9.13 -6.10
C HIS A 54 13.26 -8.86 -5.69
N PRO A 55 13.67 -9.15 -4.44
CA PRO A 55 15.06 -9.00 -4.02
C PRO A 55 15.96 -9.88 -4.89
N LYS A 56 16.84 -9.23 -5.65
CA LYS A 56 17.92 -9.89 -6.38
C LYS A 56 18.92 -10.41 -5.33
N HIS A 57 19.30 -11.67 -5.42
CA HIS A 57 20.26 -12.31 -4.50
C HIS A 57 19.77 -12.50 -3.05
N LEU A 58 18.46 -12.70 -2.86
CA LEU A 58 17.90 -13.03 -1.55
C LEU A 58 18.61 -14.28 -0.98
N LEU A 59 19.24 -14.13 0.19
CA LEU A 59 19.99 -15.18 0.89
C LEU A 59 21.25 -15.70 0.15
N GLN A 60 21.86 -14.92 -0.74
CA GLN A 60 23.09 -15.35 -1.43
C GLN A 60 24.24 -15.66 -0.47
N ASP A 61 24.35 -14.93 0.64
CA ASP A 61 25.39 -15.14 1.67
C ASP A 61 24.88 -15.94 2.89
N ALA A 62 23.73 -16.61 2.76
CA ALA A 62 23.16 -17.36 3.86
C ALA A 62 23.89 -18.71 4.04
N PRO A 63 23.88 -19.28 5.26
CA PRO A 63 24.46 -20.59 5.52
C PRO A 63 23.88 -21.66 4.58
N PRO A 64 24.64 -22.71 4.21
CA PRO A 64 24.18 -23.74 3.30
C PRO A 64 22.99 -24.56 3.86
N ASP A 65 22.81 -24.56 5.19
CA ASP A 65 21.70 -25.23 5.84
C ASP A 65 20.41 -24.38 5.81
N LEU A 66 19.77 -24.34 4.63
CA LEU A 66 18.46 -23.71 4.41
C LEU A 66 17.39 -24.74 4.03
N SER A 67 17.65 -26.01 4.28
CA SER A 67 16.69 -27.09 3.98
C SER A 67 15.43 -26.91 4.83
N GLU A 68 15.61 -26.56 6.10
CA GLU A 68 14.52 -26.38 7.03
C GLU A 68 13.77 -25.05 6.83
N ARG A 69 12.43 -25.13 6.83
CA ARG A 69 11.55 -23.96 6.71
C ARG A 69 11.77 -22.96 7.85
N ALA A 70 12.00 -23.43 9.08
CA ALA A 70 12.22 -22.57 10.24
C ALA A 70 13.49 -21.74 10.06
N VAL A 71 14.58 -22.40 9.67
CA VAL A 71 15.88 -21.76 9.42
C VAL A 71 15.79 -20.73 8.27
N ARG A 72 15.11 -21.06 7.17
CA ARG A 72 14.85 -20.09 6.07
C ARG A 72 14.11 -18.85 6.55
N LYS A 73 13.04 -19.01 7.35
CA LYS A 73 12.29 -17.87 7.87
C LYS A 73 13.15 -16.95 8.73
N GLN A 74 13.98 -17.52 9.59
CA GLN A 74 14.88 -16.76 10.45
C GLN A 74 15.92 -15.99 9.63
N ALA A 75 16.50 -16.63 8.60
CA ALA A 75 17.46 -15.98 7.70
C ALA A 75 16.82 -14.81 6.93
N ILE A 76 15.62 -15.00 6.37
CA ILE A 76 14.86 -13.95 5.67
C ILE A 76 14.52 -12.79 6.62
N ALA A 77 14.03 -13.08 7.82
CA ALA A 77 13.70 -12.06 8.81
C ALA A 77 14.93 -11.21 9.18
N SER A 78 16.09 -11.86 9.32
CA SER A 78 17.35 -11.20 9.64
C SER A 78 17.83 -10.31 8.48
N TYR A 79 17.72 -10.79 7.24
CA TYR A 79 18.00 -10.02 6.04
C TYR A 79 17.10 -8.77 5.93
N LEU A 80 15.79 -8.93 6.13
CA LEU A 80 14.85 -7.82 6.06
C LEU A 80 15.09 -6.76 7.15
N LYS A 81 15.41 -7.18 8.39
CA LYS A 81 15.78 -6.25 9.47
C LYS A 81 16.99 -5.40 9.08
N LYS A 82 18.04 -6.01 8.51
CA LYS A 82 19.25 -5.30 8.07
C LYS A 82 18.98 -4.31 6.94
N ARG A 83 18.11 -4.65 5.98
CA ARG A 83 17.77 -3.75 4.86
C ARG A 83 16.95 -2.52 5.29
N HIS A 84 16.17 -2.63 6.36
CA HIS A 84 15.26 -1.60 6.84
C HIS A 84 15.71 -0.89 8.13
N SER A 85 16.95 -1.14 8.58
CA SER A 85 17.61 -0.34 9.64
C SER A 85 18.36 0.82 9.01
#